data_AF-A0AAN8U4W4-F1
#
_entry.id   AF-A0AAN8U4W4-F1
#
_cell.length_a   1.000
_cell.length_b   1.000
_cell.length_c   1.000
_cell.angle_alpha   90.00
_cell.angle_beta   90.00
_cell.angle_gamma   90.00
#
_symmetry.space_group_name_H-M   'P 1'
#
loop_
_entity.id
_entity.type
_entity.pdbx_description
1 polymer ?
#
loop_
_entity_poly.entity_id
_entity_poly.type
_entity_poly.pdbx_seq_one_letter_code
_entity_poly.pdbx_strand_id
1 'polypeptide(L)' 'MTKLKTFEYAYTNFSNFDKDKDKSYFKVRQVWAAYDTLDAMPRFYAVIRKILSPAFKLCITWLEPETLNEDESK' A
#
# COMPACT_ATOMS: atom_id res chain seq x y z
N MET A 1 -24.75 -26.75 5.56
CA MET A 1 -25.00 -25.33 5.23
C MET A 1 -24.35 -24.45 6.30
N THR A 2 -23.12 -24.04 6.07
CA THR A 2 -22.34 -23.26 7.05
C THR A 2 -22.65 -21.78 6.86
N LYS A 3 -23.12 -21.14 7.94
CA LYS A 3 -23.52 -19.73 7.96
C LYS A 3 -22.26 -18.86 7.77
N LEU A 4 -22.11 -18.24 6.61
CA LEU A 4 -21.05 -17.26 6.37
C LEU A 4 -21.31 -16.06 7.30
N LYS A 5 -20.38 -15.83 8.23
CA LYS A 5 -20.36 -14.59 9.02
C LYS A 5 -19.91 -13.47 8.11
N THR A 6 -20.87 -12.69 7.62
CA THR A 6 -20.60 -11.40 6.98
C THR A 6 -20.03 -10.48 8.05
N PHE A 7 -18.74 -10.19 7.97
CA PHE A 7 -18.16 -9.08 8.72
C PHE A 7 -18.66 -7.79 8.07
N GLU A 8 -19.61 -7.11 8.71
CA GLU A 8 -19.95 -5.74 8.36
C GLU A 8 -18.76 -4.86 8.71
N TYR A 9 -17.89 -4.68 7.71
CA TYR A 9 -16.81 -3.71 7.78
C TYR A 9 -17.47 -2.33 7.71
N ALA A 10 -17.52 -1.62 8.85
CA ALA A 10 -18.07 -0.28 8.94
C ALA A 10 -17.47 0.58 7.82
N TYR A 11 -18.36 1.09 6.95
CA TYR A 11 -18.06 1.85 5.74
C TYR A 11 -16.75 2.62 5.86
N THR A 12 -15.74 2.05 5.25
CA THR A 12 -14.39 2.53 5.34
C THR A 12 -14.35 3.93 4.75
N ASN A 13 -13.88 4.89 5.54
CA ASN A 13 -13.29 6.09 4.99
C ASN A 13 -11.96 5.70 4.33
N PHE A 14 -12.00 4.90 3.26
CA PHE A 14 -10.85 4.73 2.40
C PHE A 14 -10.62 6.09 1.73
N SER A 15 -9.46 6.70 1.99
CA SER A 15 -9.02 7.82 1.17
C SER A 15 -9.04 7.36 -0.28
N ASN A 16 -9.81 8.07 -1.11
CA ASN A 16 -9.84 7.81 -2.54
C ASN A 16 -8.52 8.32 -3.16
N PHE A 17 -7.48 7.50 -3.07
CA PHE A 17 -6.14 7.83 -3.56
C PHE A 17 -6.08 8.02 -5.08
N ASP A 18 -7.12 7.64 -5.85
CA ASP A 18 -7.15 7.92 -7.29
C ASP A 18 -7.25 9.42 -7.57
N LYS A 19 -7.86 10.20 -6.68
CA LYS A 19 -7.93 11.67 -6.80
C LYS A 19 -6.62 12.37 -6.42
N ASP A 20 -5.73 11.69 -5.69
CA ASP A 20 -4.46 12.22 -5.19
C ASP A 20 -3.23 11.74 -5.99
N LYS A 21 -3.44 11.14 -7.17
CA LYS A 21 -2.36 10.74 -8.10
C LYS A 21 -1.75 11.91 -8.89
N ASP A 22 -1.98 13.15 -8.47
CA ASP A 22 -1.25 14.29 -9.03
C ASP A 22 0.25 14.12 -8.70
N LYS A 23 1.09 14.39 -9.70
CA LYS A 23 2.56 14.28 -9.60
C LYS A 23 3.13 15.13 -8.45
N SER A 24 2.43 16.19 -8.06
CA SER A 24 2.79 17.11 -6.97
C SER A 24 2.71 16.49 -5.57
N TYR A 25 1.96 15.40 -5.38
CA TYR A 25 1.84 14.74 -4.07
C TYR A 25 3.02 13.83 -3.73
N PHE A 26 3.82 13.45 -4.73
CA PHE A 26 4.96 12.56 -4.55
C PHE A 26 6.17 13.32 -4.00
N LYS A 27 6.75 12.81 -2.91
CA LYS A 27 7.96 13.36 -2.28
C LYS A 27 8.99 12.26 -2.00
N VAL A 28 10.26 12.62 -2.13
CA VAL A 28 11.37 11.74 -1.75
C VAL A 28 11.27 11.39 -0.26
N ARG A 29 11.52 10.12 0.08
CA ARG A 29 11.39 9.48 1.40
C ARG A 29 9.96 9.16 1.86
N GLN A 30 8.93 9.41 1.06
CA GLN A 30 7.59 8.90 1.37
C GLN A 30 7.47 7.39 1.13
N VAL A 31 6.65 6.74 1.96
CA VAL A 31 6.21 5.36 1.77
C VAL A 31 4.89 5.35 1.01
N TRP A 32 4.78 4.47 0.02
CA TRP A 32 3.58 4.28 -0.80
C TRP A 32 3.21 2.80 -0.87
N ALA A 33 1.90 2.54 -0.86
CA ALA A 33 1.35 1.22 -1.11
C ALA A 33 1.16 1.01 -2.62
N ALA A 34 1.52 -0.18 -3.10
CA ALA A 34 1.19 -0.69 -4.42
C ALA A 34 0.23 -1.86 -4.26
N TYR A 35 -0.89 -1.74 -4.96
CA TYR A 35 -1.94 -2.74 -5.00
C TYR A 35 -1.60 -3.77 -6.06
N ASP A 36 -1.84 -5.05 -5.77
CA ASP A 36 -1.81 -6.09 -6.80
C ASP A 36 -3.09 -6.11 -7.63
N THR A 37 -3.10 -6.97 -8.64
CA THR A 37 -4.21 -7.13 -9.59
C THR A 37 -5.25 -8.17 -9.19
N LEU A 38 -5.08 -8.88 -8.07
CA LEU A 38 -5.94 -9.99 -7.67
C LEU A 38 -7.18 -9.53 -6.90
N ASP A 39 -7.00 -8.67 -5.89
CA ASP A 39 -8.08 -8.30 -4.96
C ASP A 39 -8.03 -6.83 -4.51
N ALA A 40 -7.15 -6.01 -5.10
CA ALA A 40 -6.94 -4.62 -4.69
C ALA A 40 -6.53 -4.46 -3.21
N MET A 41 -5.81 -5.44 -2.64
CA MET A 41 -5.13 -5.29 -1.35
C MET A 41 -3.75 -4.63 -1.54
N PRO A 42 -3.35 -3.71 -0.63
CA PRO A 42 -2.03 -3.09 -0.66
C PRO A 42 -0.98 -4.03 -0.04
N ARG A 43 -0.58 -5.07 -0.78
CA ARG A 43 0.39 -6.08 -0.32
C ARG A 43 1.86 -5.64 -0.45
N PHE A 44 2.13 -4.62 -1.25
CA PHE A 44 3.49 -4.16 -1.50
C PHE A 44 3.67 -2.72 -1.02
N TYR A 45 4.78 -2.44 -0.36
CA TYR A 45 5.13 -1.11 0.11
C TYR A 45 6.50 -0.71 -0.45
N ALA A 46 6.66 0.56 -0.78
CA ALA A 46 7.92 1.07 -1.29
C ALA A 46 8.22 2.49 -0.80
N VAL A 47 9.51 2.80 -0.68
CA VAL A 47 10.00 4.14 -0.37
C VAL A 47 10.46 4.82 -1.65
N ILE A 48 10.00 6.05 -1.90
CA ILE A 48 10.50 6.87 -3.00
C ILE A 48 11.90 7.36 -2.68
N ARG A 49 12.87 7.01 -3.51
CA ARG A 49 14.27 7.45 -3.39
C ARG A 49 14.57 8.66 -4.26
N LYS A 50 14.00 8.72 -5.47
CA LYS A 50 14.16 9.84 -6.40
C LYS A 50 12.91 10.01 -7.26
N ILE A 51 12.66 11.25 -7.68
CA ILE A 51 11.65 11.61 -8.67
C ILE A 51 12.41 12.16 -9.87
N LEU A 52 12.25 11.52 -11.02
CA LEU A 52 12.91 11.89 -12.27
C LEU A 52 11.96 12.72 -13.13
N SER A 53 12.52 13.72 -13.81
CA SER A 53 11.87 14.68 -14.72
C SER A 53 12.65 14.68 -16.03
N PRO A 54 12.05 14.96 -17.22
CA PRO A 54 10.67 15.42 -17.48
C PRO A 54 9.63 14.30 -17.56
N ALA A 55 10.05 13.08 -17.88
CA ALA A 55 9.17 11.92 -17.81
C ALA A 55 9.05 11.52 -16.32
N PHE A 56 7.98 11.96 -15.66
CA PHE A 56 7.70 11.68 -14.25
C PHE A 56 7.84 10.19 -13.95
N LYS A 57 8.98 9.80 -13.37
CA LYS A 57 9.35 8.43 -13.02
C LYS A 57 9.83 8.40 -11.59
N LEU A 58 9.44 7.38 -10.84
CA LEU A 58 9.88 7.19 -9.47
C LEU A 58 10.96 6.12 -9.42
N CYS A 59 12.09 6.42 -8.79
CA CYS A 59 13.00 5.40 -8.32
C CYS A 59 12.57 5.01 -6.91
N ILE A 60 12.22 3.75 -6.70
CA ILE A 60 11.69 3.25 -5.44
C ILE A 60 12.57 2.12 -4.89
N THR A 61 12.48 1.90 -3.58
CA THR A 61 13.00 0.70 -2.91
C THR A 61 11.82 -0.04 -2.30
N TRP A 62 11.63 -1.30 -2.67
CA TRP A 62 10.59 -2.15 -2.06
C TRP A 62 10.93 -2.45 -0.60
N LEU A 63 9.90 -2.46 0.24
CA LEU A 63 9.98 -2.87 1.63
C LEU A 63 9.56 -4.33 1.70
N GLU A 64 10.34 -5.12 2.42
CA GLU A 64 10.02 -6.51 2.71
C GLU A 64 9.19 -6.56 4.01
N PRO A 65 8.10 -7.33 4.05
CA PRO A 65 7.35 -7.53 5.27
C PRO A 65 8.21 -8.30 6.27
N GLU A 66 8.34 -7.77 7.47
CA GLU A 66 8.90 -8.53 8.59
C GLU A 66 7.80 -9.45 9.11
N THR A 67 7.92 -10.75 8.84
CA THR A 67 7.08 -11.75 9.48
C THR A 67 7.60 -11.91 10.90
N LEU A 68 6.90 -11.31 11.88
CA LEU A 68 7.03 -11.72 13.27
C LEU A 68 6.59 -13.19 13.31
N ASN A 69 7.57 -14.09 13.41
CA ASN A 69 7.27 -15.49 13.69
C ASN A 69 6.46 -15.51 14.98
N GLU A 70 5.28 -16.12 14.96
CA GLU A 70 4.34 -16.21 16.09
C GLU A 70 4.85 -17.13 17.23
N ASP A 71 6.17 -17.23 17.41
CA ASP A 71 6.82 -18.05 18.44
C ASP A 71 7.19 -17.26 19.70
N GLU A 72 6.68 -16.04 19.90
CA GLU A 72 6.66 -15.42 21.24
C GLU A 72 5.49 -15.96 22.07
N SER A 73 5.53 -17.27 22.35
CA SER A 73 4.91 -17.84 23.54
C SER A 73 5.85 -17.56 24.72
N LYS A 74 5.54 -16.53 25.52
CA LYS A 74 6.18 -16.34 26.83
C LYS A 74 5.22 -16.72 27.95
#